data_AF-A0A6B0SJU9-F1
#
_entry.id   AF-A0A6B0SJU9-F1
#
_cell.length_a   1.000
_cell.length_b   1.000
_cell.length_c   1.000
_cell.angle_alpha   90.00
_cell.angle_beta   90.00
_cell.angle_gamma   90.00
#
_symmetry.space_group_name_H-M   'P 1'
#
loop_
_entity.id
_entity.type
_entity.pdbx_description
1 polymer ?
#
loop_
_entity_poly.entity_id
_entity_poly.type
_entity_poly.pdbx_seq_one_letter_code
_entity_poly.pdbx_strand_id
1 'polypeptide(L)' 'MDVLVVGAGDVGRWFADLADAPVTFTDVDEDRAEAAAAALDRRARAVPLDTEESFGLVVVAVPMAVAVETLER' A
#
# COMPACT_ATOMS: atom_id res chain seq x y z
N MET A 1 -2.67 8.16 -12.22
CA MET A 1 -3.22 6.81 -12.01
C MET A 1 -2.98 6.50 -10.56
N ASP A 2 -4.00 6.09 -9.82
CA ASP A 2 -3.87 5.86 -8.38
C ASP A 2 -3.24 4.50 -8.13
N VAL A 3 -2.24 4.48 -7.26
CA VAL A 3 -1.46 3.29 -6.93
C VAL A 3 -1.88 2.78 -5.56
N LEU A 4 -2.22 1.50 -5.47
CA LEU A 4 -2.37 0.79 -4.20
C LEU A 4 -1.07 0.06 -3.88
N VAL A 5 -0.49 0.32 -2.71
CA VAL A 5 0.62 -0.44 -2.14
C VAL A 5 0.07 -1.37 -1.06
N VAL A 6 0.15 -2.67 -1.31
CA VAL A 6 -0.26 -3.74 -0.37
C VAL A 6 0.97 -4.18 0.42
N GLY A 7 1.01 -3.85 1.70
CA GLY A 7 2.17 -4.01 2.57
C GLY A 7 2.91 -2.68 2.75
N ALA A 8 2.67 -2.04 3.89
CA ALA A 8 3.26 -0.76 4.29
C ALA A 8 4.58 -0.94 5.07
N GLY A 9 5.34 -2.00 4.76
CA GLY A 9 6.69 -2.24 5.28
C GLY A 9 7.75 -1.44 4.52
N ASP A 10 9.02 -1.79 4.71
CA ASP A 10 10.15 -1.06 4.14
C ASP A 10 10.11 -0.99 2.61
N VAL A 11 9.79 -2.10 1.94
CA VAL A 11 9.71 -2.16 0.46
C VAL A 11 8.56 -1.31 -0.08
N GLY A 12 7.39 -1.37 0.57
CA GLY A 12 6.22 -0.60 0.15
C GLY A 12 6.46 0.90 0.31
N ARG A 13 7.04 1.32 1.44
CA ARG A 13 7.42 2.72 1.70
C ARG A 13 8.50 3.21 0.72
N TRP A 14 9.53 2.40 0.49
CA TRP A 14 10.58 2.72 -0.48
C TRP A 14 10.03 2.93 -1.90
N PHE A 15 9.12 2.05 -2.35
CA PHE A 15 8.46 2.24 -3.63
C PHE A 15 7.63 3.53 -3.66
N ALA A 16 6.85 3.78 -2.61
CA ALA A 16 5.99 4.96 -2.52
C ALA A 16 6.77 6.29 -2.52
N ASP A 17 7.95 6.32 -1.90
CA ASP A 17 8.86 7.47 -1.98
C ASP A 17 9.32 7.77 -3.41
N LEU A 18 9.52 6.73 -4.22
CA LEU A 18 9.96 6.84 -5.62
C LEU A 18 8.81 7.09 -6.59
N ALA A 19 7.58 6.80 -6.20
CA ALA A 19 6.41 6.95 -7.05
C ALA A 19 6.11 8.44 -7.32
N ASP A 20 6.03 8.80 -8.60
CA ASP A 20 5.54 10.12 -9.05
C ASP A 20 4.03 10.08 -9.31
N ALA A 21 3.28 9.61 -8.31
CA ALA A 21 1.82 9.47 -8.35
C ALA A 21 1.23 9.48 -6.92
N PRO A 22 -0.07 9.75 -6.76
CA PRO A 22 -0.76 9.54 -5.49
C PRO A 22 -0.69 8.06 -5.07
N VAL A 23 -0.31 7.81 -3.81
CA VAL A 23 -0.17 6.47 -3.25
C VAL A 23 -1.25 6.24 -2.20
N THR A 24 -1.88 5.08 -2.25
CA THR A 24 -2.75 4.58 -1.19
C THR A 24 -2.09 3.35 -0.58
N PHE A 25 -1.95 3.34 0.75
CA PHE A 25 -1.45 2.17 1.47
C PHE A 25 -2.60 1.32 1.99
N THR A 26 -2.38 0.02 1.95
CA THR A 26 -3.11 -0.93 2.78
C THR A 26 -2.15 -1.95 3.37
N ASP A 27 -2.43 -2.41 4.58
CA ASP A 27 -1.65 -3.42 5.29
C ASP A 27 -2.61 -4.17 6.22
N VAL A 28 -2.26 -5.41 6.57
CA VAL A 28 -2.98 -6.19 7.60
C VAL A 28 -2.92 -5.52 8.96
N ASP A 29 -1.91 -4.68 9.18
CA ASP A 29 -1.72 -3.80 10.32
C ASP A 29 -2.13 -2.37 9.92
N GLU A 30 -3.37 -1.99 10.23
CA GLU A 30 -3.94 -0.68 9.84
C GLU A 30 -3.10 0.50 10.32
N ASP A 31 -2.60 0.45 11.56
CA ASP A 31 -1.74 1.48 12.14
C ASP A 31 -0.45 1.65 11.31
N ARG A 32 0.08 0.56 10.75
CA ARG A 32 1.25 0.62 9.87
C ARG A 32 0.96 1.34 8.57
N ALA A 33 -0.21 1.09 7.97
CA ALA A 33 -0.64 1.77 6.75
C ALA A 33 -0.84 3.26 6.99
N GLU A 34 -1.51 3.62 8.08
CA GLU A 34 -1.71 5.02 8.48
C GLU A 34 -0.39 5.74 8.73
N ALA A 35 0.54 5.11 9.47
CA ALA A 35 1.86 5.67 9.74
C ALA A 35 2.68 5.87 8.44
N ALA A 36 2.60 4.93 7.50
CA ALA A 36 3.26 5.05 6.20
C ALA A 36 2.67 6.21 5.38
N ALA A 37 1.34 6.36 5.36
CA ALA A 37 0.66 7.45 4.68
C ALA A 37 1.03 8.81 5.30
N ALA A 38 1.03 8.90 6.64
CA ALA A 38 1.39 10.12 7.35
C ALA A 38 2.83 10.58 7.08
N ALA A 39 3.75 9.65 6.82
CA ALA A 39 5.15 9.96 6.48
C ALA A 39 5.32 10.57 5.07
N LEU A 40 4.35 10.40 4.17
CA LEU A 40 4.37 10.86 2.77
C LEU A 40 3.52 12.12 2.52
N ASP A 41 3.14 12.82 3.60
CA ASP A 41 2.33 14.04 3.59
C ASP A 41 1.03 13.90 2.74
N ARG A 42 0.66 14.93 1.98
CA ARG A 42 -0.62 15.00 1.25
C ARG A 42 -0.66 14.15 -0.02
N ARG A 43 0.42 13.43 -0.33
CA ARG A 43 0.50 12.53 -1.48
C ARG A 43 0.04 11.11 -1.16
N ALA A 44 -0.21 10.81 0.12
CA ALA A 44 -0.61 9.48 0.53
C ALA A 44 -1.83 9.47 1.46
N ARG A 45 -2.55 8.36 1.42
CA ARG A 45 -3.58 7.99 2.40
C ARG A 45 -3.52 6.49 2.70
N ALA A 46 -4.18 6.07 3.76
CA ALA A 46 -4.42 4.66 4.04
C ALA A 46 -5.89 4.31 3.75
N VAL A 47 -6.13 3.04 3.41
CA VAL A 47 -7.47 2.45 3.29
C VAL A 47 -7.51 1.08 3.97
N PRO A 48 -8.69 0.63 4.44
CA PRO A 48 -8.88 -0.72 4.96
C PRO A 48 -8.48 -1.79 3.93
N LEU A 49 -8.07 -2.96 4.42
CA LEU A 49 -7.66 -4.09 3.57
C LEU A 49 -8.80 -4.61 2.69
N ASP A 50 -10.03 -4.52 3.18
CA ASP A 50 -11.27 -4.90 2.49
C ASP A 50 -11.90 -3.76 1.68
N THR A 51 -11.10 -2.77 1.28
CA THR A 51 -11.58 -1.67 0.43
C THR A 51 -12.14 -2.16 -0.90
N GLU A 52 -13.27 -1.60 -1.32
CA GLU A 52 -13.88 -1.85 -2.63
C GLU A 52 -13.44 -0.81 -3.69
N GLU A 53 -12.50 0.08 -3.32
CA GLU A 53 -11.97 1.08 -4.23
C GLU A 53 -11.13 0.45 -5.35
N SER A 54 -11.20 1.03 -6.55
CA SER A 54 -10.45 0.55 -7.72
C SER A 54 -9.17 1.37 -7.95
N PHE A 55 -8.08 0.68 -8.24
CA PHE A 55 -6.76 1.28 -8.48
C PHE A 55 -6.24 0.88 -9.85
N GLY A 56 -5.45 1.76 -10.48
CA GLY A 56 -4.88 1.47 -11.81
C GLY A 56 -3.59 0.66 -11.75
N LEU A 57 -2.91 0.66 -10.60
CA LEU A 57 -1.73 -0.14 -10.33
C LEU A 57 -1.79 -0.69 -8.90
N VAL A 58 -1.50 -1.97 -8.75
CA VAL A 58 -1.36 -2.63 -7.44
C VAL A 58 0.09 -3.10 -7.29
N VAL A 59 0.74 -2.63 -6.22
CA VAL A 59 2.10 -3.01 -5.85
C VAL A 59 2.02 -3.94 -4.65
N VAL A 60 2.37 -5.21 -4.86
CA VAL A 60 2.38 -6.24 -3.83
C VAL A 60 3.75 -6.24 -3.14
N ALA A 61 3.83 -5.55 -1.99
CA ALA A 61 5.05 -5.34 -1.20
C ALA A 61 5.02 -6.13 0.13
N VAL A 62 4.49 -7.34 0.08
CA VAL A 62 4.42 -8.28 1.21
C VAL A 62 5.58 -9.28 1.17
N PRO A 63 5.88 -10.00 2.28
CA PRO A 63 6.85 -11.08 2.26
C PRO A 63 6.53 -12.13 1.19
N MET A 64 7.56 -12.62 0.48
CA MET A 64 7.33 -13.49 -0.68
C MET A 64 6.57 -14.78 -0.34
N ALA A 65 6.74 -15.29 0.88
CA ALA A 65 6.04 -16.48 1.37
C ALA A 65 4.50 -16.35 1.40
N VAL A 66 3.97 -15.12 1.45
CA VAL A 66 2.52 -14.86 1.56
C VAL A 66 1.94 -14.12 0.35
N ALA A 67 2.73 -13.88 -0.70
CA ALA A 67 2.29 -13.07 -1.84
C ALA A 67 1.12 -13.71 -2.62
N VAL A 68 1.10 -15.05 -2.75
CA VAL A 68 0.00 -15.76 -3.42
C VAL A 68 -1.29 -15.65 -2.59
N GLU A 69 -1.21 -15.96 -1.29
CA GLU A 69 -2.35 -15.84 -0.36
C GLU A 69 -2.92 -14.41 -0.35
N THR A 70 -2.05 -13.40 -0.44
CA THR A 70 -2.45 -11.99 -0.50
C THR A 70 -3.26 -11.66 -1.75
N LEU A 71 -2.98 -12.31 -2.88
CA LEU A 71 -3.65 -12.05 -4.16
C LEU A 71 -4.93 -12.86 -4.36
N GLU A 72 -5.05 -14.00 -3.69
CA GLU A 72 -6.21 -14.89 -3.81
C GLU A 72 -7.34 -14.54 -2.83
N ARG A 73 -7.09 -13.61 -1.90
CA ARG A 73 -8.04 -13.13 -0.90
C ARG A 73 -8.78 -11.89 -1.37
#